data_AF-A0A0D2U0R8-F1
#
_entry.id   AF-A0A0D2U0R8-F1
#
_cell.length_a   1.000
_cell.length_b   1.000
_cell.length_c   1.000
_cell.angle_alpha   90.00
_cell.angle_beta   90.00
_cell.angle_gamma   90.00
#
_symmetry.space_group_name_H-M   'P 1'
#
loop_
_entity.id
_entity.type
_entity.pdbx_description
1 polymer ?
#
loop_
_entity_poly.entity_id
_entity_poly.type
_entity_poly.pdbx_seq_one_letter_code
_entity_poly.pdbx_strand_id
1 'polypeptide(L)'
;MERNNKRRKSETVLQRLIKKYAARVDREYFAISLFFQPSPNALHIHVKVTKGSNYIHKQNISNSKSIMKSTITMTPWKFDEQMIMFPLVLLIICSHPTVNGFEVFLINNLGGNTNLAVHCFSPQVKDLGSRVILPGDDFHWEFGINIGTTAEYECDMGYGNKQKRFLVFAERRDALRCGNQKCYWRVDRDGLYLYIKEVDDYQKQFSW
;
A
#
# COMPACT_ATOMS: atom_id res chain seq x y z
N MET A 1 -53.42 22.09 17.94
CA MET A 1 -53.06 20.96 17.05
C MET A 1 -53.15 21.45 15.60
N GLU A 2 -52.33 22.35 15.07
CA GLU A 2 -50.86 22.51 15.01
C GLU A 2 -50.07 21.32 14.46
N ARG A 3 -49.38 21.61 13.33
CA ARG A 3 -48.36 20.85 12.58
C ARG A 3 -48.84 19.84 11.54
N ASN A 4 -49.00 20.30 10.29
CA ASN A 4 -47.97 20.09 9.26
C ASN A 4 -48.46 20.54 7.87
N ASN A 5 -48.48 21.85 7.64
CA ASN A 5 -48.24 22.39 6.31
C ASN A 5 -46.75 22.75 6.23
N LYS A 6 -46.13 22.53 5.06
CA LYS A 6 -44.78 22.98 4.65
C LYS A 6 -43.60 22.06 5.03
N ARG A 7 -43.34 21.07 4.17
CA ARG A 7 -41.96 20.77 3.71
C ARG A 7 -42.00 20.18 2.30
N ARG A 8 -42.07 21.09 1.33
CA ARG A 8 -41.59 20.88 -0.05
C ARG A 8 -40.09 20.57 0.08
N LYS A 9 -39.71 19.29 0.20
CA LYS A 9 -38.30 18.85 0.25
C LYS A 9 -37.67 19.23 -1.09
N SER A 10 -36.64 20.08 -1.09
CA SER A 10 -35.79 20.22 -2.27
C SER A 10 -35.09 18.87 -2.50
N GLU A 11 -35.41 18.21 -3.60
CA GLU A 11 -34.66 17.02 -4.01
C GLU A 11 -33.20 17.42 -4.26
N THR A 12 -32.29 16.71 -3.61
CA THR A 12 -30.85 16.91 -3.78
C THR A 12 -30.42 16.51 -5.20
N VAL A 13 -29.32 17.09 -5.69
CA VAL A 13 -28.72 16.73 -6.99
C VAL A 13 -28.48 15.21 -7.08
N LEU A 14 -28.11 14.58 -5.96
CA LEU A 14 -27.95 13.14 -5.84
C LEU A 14 -29.28 12.37 -6.04
N GLN A 15 -30.41 12.83 -5.49
CA GLN A 15 -31.69 12.16 -5.73
C GLN A 15 -32.18 12.31 -7.17
N ARG A 16 -31.89 13.45 -7.82
CA ARG A 16 -32.16 13.61 -9.25
C ARG A 16 -31.25 12.72 -10.09
N LEU A 17 -29.97 12.58 -9.73
CA LEU A 17 -29.05 11.67 -10.41
C LEU A 17 -29.43 10.21 -10.21
N ILE A 18 -29.86 9.79 -9.02
CA ILE A 18 -30.35 8.43 -8.74
C ILE A 18 -31.62 8.14 -9.55
N LYS A 19 -32.60 9.06 -9.58
CA LYS A 19 -33.79 8.89 -10.43
C LYS A 19 -33.43 8.88 -11.91
N LYS A 20 -32.49 9.71 -12.35
CA LYS A 20 -32.03 9.78 -13.75
C LYS A 20 -31.17 8.57 -14.14
N TYR A 21 -30.46 7.94 -13.19
CA TYR A 21 -29.72 6.70 -13.38
C TYR A 21 -30.68 5.50 -13.38
N ALA A 22 -31.63 5.43 -12.44
CA ALA A 22 -32.68 4.42 -12.39
C ALA A 22 -33.58 4.45 -13.64
N ALA A 23 -33.93 5.63 -14.15
CA ALA A 23 -34.67 5.77 -15.41
C ALA A 23 -33.82 5.51 -16.67
N ARG A 24 -32.49 5.46 -16.56
CA ARG A 24 -31.57 5.14 -17.66
C ARG A 24 -31.18 3.66 -17.70
N VAL A 25 -31.49 2.91 -16.65
CA VAL A 25 -31.34 1.45 -16.60
C VAL A 25 -32.68 0.82 -16.93
N ASP A 26 -33.20 1.15 -18.11
CA ASP A 26 -34.29 0.43 -18.77
C ASP A 26 -33.69 -0.76 -19.55
N ARG A 27 -32.97 -1.63 -18.83
CA ARG A 27 -32.52 -2.90 -19.41
C ARG A 27 -33.61 -3.91 -19.15
N GLU A 28 -34.13 -4.52 -20.21
CA GLU A 28 -34.90 -5.75 -20.09
C GLU A 28 -34.09 -6.75 -19.27
N TYR A 29 -34.51 -7.04 -18.04
CA TYR A 29 -33.93 -8.10 -17.23
C TYR A 29 -34.89 -9.27 -17.16
N PHE A 30 -34.36 -10.45 -17.45
CA PHE A 30 -35.01 -11.71 -17.11
C PHE A 30 -34.57 -12.09 -15.71
N ALA A 31 -35.50 -12.17 -14.78
CA ALA A 31 -35.22 -12.71 -13.46
C ALA A 31 -35.39 -14.23 -13.51
N ILE A 32 -34.31 -14.96 -13.27
CA ILE A 32 -34.32 -16.41 -13.08
C ILE A 32 -34.26 -16.67 -11.58
N SER A 33 -35.33 -17.26 -11.03
CA SER A 33 -35.39 -17.67 -9.63
C SER A 33 -35.31 -19.19 -9.54
N LEU A 34 -34.44 -19.69 -8.67
CA LEU A 34 -34.26 -21.11 -8.39
C LEU A 34 -34.87 -21.43 -7.03
N PHE A 35 -35.78 -22.39 -7.01
CA PHE A 35 -36.35 -22.92 -5.78
C PHE A 35 -35.89 -24.36 -5.59
N PHE A 36 -35.33 -24.63 -4.42
CA PHE A 36 -34.82 -25.94 -4.05
C PHE A 36 -35.78 -26.56 -3.04
N GLN A 37 -36.34 -27.71 -3.39
CA GLN A 37 -37.16 -28.49 -2.47
C GLN A 37 -36.38 -29.75 -2.08
N PRO A 38 -35.91 -29.87 -0.83
CA PRO A 38 -35.19 -31.04 -0.38
C PRO A 38 -36.17 -32.20 -0.19
N SER A 39 -35.85 -33.35 -0.80
CA SER A 39 -36.48 -34.64 -0.50
C SER A 39 -35.40 -35.65 -0.07
N PRO A 40 -35.76 -36.74 0.62
CA PRO A 40 -34.80 -37.69 1.17
C PRO A 40 -33.88 -38.34 0.12
N ASN A 41 -34.37 -38.48 -1.13
CA ASN A 41 -33.68 -39.29 -2.16
C ASN A 41 -33.37 -38.51 -3.45
N ALA A 42 -33.76 -37.24 -3.54
CA ALA A 42 -33.51 -36.40 -4.71
C ALA A 42 -33.66 -34.91 -4.36
N LEU A 43 -32.87 -34.06 -5.02
CA LEU A 43 -33.02 -32.61 -4.97
C LEU A 43 -33.79 -32.15 -6.21
N HIS A 44 -34.98 -31.58 -5.99
CA HIS A 44 -35.78 -31.02 -7.08
C HIS A 44 -35.52 -29.51 -7.18
N ILE A 45 -35.10 -29.06 -8.36
CA ILE A 45 -34.81 -27.65 -8.66
C ILE A 45 -35.89 -27.14 -9.60
N HIS A 46 -36.70 -26.19 -9.12
CA HIS A 46 -37.70 -25.51 -9.94
C HIS A 46 -37.15 -24.17 -10.42
N VAL A 47 -37.08 -24.01 -11.74
CA VAL A 47 -36.62 -22.76 -12.37
C VAL A 47 -37.84 -21.97 -12.81
N LYS A 48 -37.97 -20.74 -12.32
CA LYS A 48 -39.01 -19.81 -12.77
C LYS A 48 -38.35 -18.61 -13.43
N VAL A 49 -38.78 -18.29 -14.64
CA VAL A 49 -38.32 -17.12 -15.40
C VAL A 49 -39.44 -16.12 -15.48
N THR A 50 -39.18 -14.89 -15.06
CA THR A 50 -40.15 -13.78 -15.08
C THR A 50 -39.57 -12.59 -15.84
N LYS A 51 -40.36 -12.03 -16.77
CA LYS A 51 -40.03 -10.81 -17.53
C LYS A 51 -40.79 -9.63 -16.91
N GLY A 52 -40.09 -8.55 -16.56
CA GLY A 52 -40.72 -7.30 -16.13
C GLY A 52 -41.36 -6.59 -17.33
N SER A 53 -42.63 -6.23 -17.22
CA SER A 53 -43.40 -5.61 -18.31
C SER A 53 -43.60 -4.10 -18.09
N ASN A 54 -43.06 -3.30 -19.01
CA ASN A 54 -43.79 -2.19 -19.61
C ASN A 54 -43.36 -2.11 -21.07
N TYR A 55 -44.09 -2.83 -21.94
CA TYR A 55 -44.46 -2.52 -23.32
C TYR A 55 -45.22 -3.74 -23.83
N ILE A 56 -46.51 -3.54 -24.10
CA ILE A 56 -47.35 -4.55 -24.73
C ILE A 56 -46.86 -4.69 -26.17
N HIS A 57 -46.26 -5.83 -26.51
CA HIS A 57 -46.40 -6.36 -27.84
C HIS A 57 -46.72 -7.84 -27.75
N LYS A 58 -48.00 -8.17 -28.00
CA LYS A 58 -48.44 -9.50 -28.41
C LYS A 58 -47.51 -9.97 -29.53
N GLN A 59 -46.79 -11.05 -29.32
CA GLN A 59 -46.51 -12.01 -30.39
C GLN A 59 -46.81 -13.41 -29.84
N ASN A 60 -47.87 -13.99 -30.40
CA ASN A 60 -48.15 -15.41 -30.35
C ASN A 60 -46.92 -16.16 -30.85
N ILE A 61 -46.26 -16.93 -30.00
CA ILE A 61 -45.44 -18.04 -30.47
C ILE A 61 -46.30 -19.29 -30.32
N SER A 62 -47.11 -19.50 -31.35
CA SER A 62 -47.69 -20.79 -31.68
C SER A 62 -46.57 -21.77 -31.98
N ASN A 63 -46.63 -22.95 -31.35
CA ASN A 63 -46.03 -24.20 -31.79
C ASN A 63 -44.57 -24.18 -32.23
N SER A 64 -43.67 -24.49 -31.31
CA SER A 64 -42.40 -25.15 -31.67
C SER A 64 -42.28 -26.45 -30.87
N LYS A 65 -42.61 -27.56 -31.54
CA LYS A 65 -42.14 -28.90 -31.17
C LYS A 65 -40.60 -28.91 -31.33
N SER A 66 -39.87 -28.60 -30.26
CA SER A 66 -38.53 -29.12 -30.03
C SER A 66 -38.10 -28.75 -28.61
N ILE A 67 -38.45 -29.58 -27.63
CA ILE A 67 -37.68 -29.59 -26.38
C ILE A 67 -36.36 -30.26 -26.76
N MET A 68 -35.38 -29.44 -27.16
CA MET A 68 -34.00 -29.91 -27.26
C MET A 68 -33.65 -30.41 -25.86
N LYS A 69 -33.59 -31.73 -25.69
CA LYS A 69 -33.02 -32.37 -24.50
C LYS A 69 -31.53 -32.04 -24.51
N SER A 70 -31.14 -30.89 -24.00
CA SER A 70 -29.75 -30.60 -23.71
C SER A 70 -29.42 -31.33 -22.41
N THR A 71 -28.86 -32.53 -22.54
CA THR A 71 -28.09 -33.13 -21.45
C THR A 71 -26.91 -32.21 -21.20
N ILE A 72 -26.98 -31.40 -20.14
CA ILE A 72 -25.84 -30.63 -19.67
C ILE A 72 -24.92 -31.63 -18.97
N THR A 73 -23.94 -32.16 -19.70
CA THR A 73 -22.79 -32.80 -19.06
C THR A 73 -22.02 -31.71 -18.32
N MET A 74 -22.29 -31.57 -17.03
CA MET A 74 -21.36 -30.89 -16.14
C MET A 74 -20.10 -31.75 -16.12
N THR A 75 -19.07 -31.34 -16.84
CA THR A 75 -17.73 -31.85 -16.56
C THR A 75 -17.47 -31.55 -15.08
N PRO A 76 -16.93 -32.50 -14.28
CA PRO A 76 -16.54 -32.18 -12.92
C PRO A 76 -15.66 -30.95 -13.04
N TRP A 77 -16.03 -29.89 -12.32
CA TRP A 77 -15.27 -28.64 -12.27
C TRP A 77 -13.82 -29.05 -12.23
N LYS A 78 -13.07 -28.78 -13.32
CA LYS A 78 -11.63 -28.93 -13.27
C LYS A 78 -11.25 -27.96 -12.16
N PHE A 79 -10.96 -28.52 -10.98
CA PHE A 79 -10.14 -27.86 -10.01
C PHE A 79 -8.81 -27.69 -10.73
N ASP A 80 -8.73 -26.64 -11.55
CA ASP A 80 -7.49 -26.25 -12.19
C ASP A 80 -6.54 -25.99 -11.03
N GLU A 81 -5.44 -26.73 -10.99
CA GLU A 81 -4.34 -26.60 -10.03
C GLU A 81 -3.90 -25.12 -9.86
N GLN A 82 -4.25 -24.26 -10.82
CA GLN A 82 -4.01 -22.82 -10.82
C GLN A 82 -4.93 -22.01 -9.87
N MET A 83 -6.11 -22.51 -9.51
CA MET A 83 -7.08 -21.81 -8.64
C MET A 83 -6.74 -21.93 -7.15
N ILE A 84 -5.96 -22.94 -6.76
CA ILE A 84 -5.46 -23.12 -5.38
C ILE A 84 -4.23 -22.23 -5.13
N MET A 85 -3.48 -21.90 -6.19
CA MET A 85 -2.30 -21.05 -6.11
C MET A 85 -2.62 -19.56 -5.84
N PHE A 86 -3.74 -19.04 -6.34
CA PHE A 86 -4.07 -17.62 -6.19
C PHE A 86 -4.22 -17.12 -4.74
N PRO A 87 -5.00 -17.80 -3.87
CA PRO A 87 -5.10 -17.40 -2.45
C PRO A 87 -3.82 -17.71 -1.66
N LEU A 88 -3.06 -18.76 -2.00
CA LEU A 88 -1.76 -19.07 -1.38
C LEU A 88 -0.69 -18.03 -1.74
N VAL A 89 -0.66 -17.54 -2.98
CA VAL A 89 0.28 -16.49 -3.44
C VAL A 89 -0.05 -15.13 -2.79
N LEU A 90 -1.33 -14.80 -2.58
CA LEU A 90 -1.73 -13.59 -1.86
C LEU A 90 -1.29 -13.60 -0.37
N LEU A 91 -1.27 -14.77 0.27
CA LEU A 91 -0.73 -14.93 1.63
C LEU A 91 0.79 -14.74 1.67
N ILE A 92 1.52 -15.17 0.63
CA ILE A 92 2.98 -15.01 0.51
C ILE A 92 3.37 -13.54 0.29
N ILE A 93 2.56 -12.75 -0.43
CA ILE A 93 2.82 -11.32 -0.68
C ILE A 93 2.68 -10.49 0.61
N CYS A 94 1.77 -10.85 1.53
CA CYS A 94 1.64 -10.22 2.84
C CYS A 94 2.70 -10.65 3.86
N SER A 95 3.50 -11.67 3.54
CA SER A 95 4.65 -12.11 4.33
C SER A 95 5.96 -11.81 3.63
N HIS A 96 6.09 -10.64 2.99
CA HIS A 96 7.44 -10.13 2.74
C HIS A 96 8.06 -9.85 4.11
N PRO A 97 9.24 -10.40 4.41
CA PRO A 97 9.96 -10.06 5.63
C PRO A 97 10.10 -8.54 5.64
N THR A 98 9.87 -7.95 6.81
CA THR A 98 10.15 -6.55 7.08
C THR A 98 11.44 -6.15 6.37
N VAL A 99 11.33 -5.21 5.43
CA VAL A 99 12.50 -4.55 4.84
C VAL A 99 13.27 -4.00 6.04
N ASN A 100 14.45 -4.54 6.34
CA ASN A 100 15.28 -3.99 7.40
C ASN A 100 15.64 -2.58 6.94
N GLY A 101 15.02 -1.58 7.54
CA GLY A 101 15.29 -0.18 7.26
C GLY A 101 16.18 0.40 8.32
N PHE A 102 16.86 1.49 7.97
CA PHE A 102 17.56 2.31 8.94
C PHE A 102 17.18 3.77 8.74
N GLU A 103 17.16 4.49 9.85
CA GLU A 103 17.07 5.95 9.90
C GLU A 103 18.42 6.48 10.41
N VAL A 104 19.08 7.31 9.60
CA VAL A 104 20.38 7.89 9.92
C VAL A 104 20.19 9.36 10.23
N PHE A 105 20.66 9.80 11.39
CA PHE A 105 20.62 11.18 11.85
C PHE A 105 22.02 11.77 11.83
N LEU A 106 22.16 12.98 11.29
CA LEU A 106 23.39 13.74 11.29
C LEU A 106 23.19 15.04 12.06
N ILE A 107 23.67 15.08 13.30
CA ILE A 107 23.42 16.16 14.26
C ILE A 107 24.60 17.13 14.26
N ASN A 108 24.34 18.41 14.06
CA ASN A 108 25.36 19.45 14.11
C ASN A 108 25.61 19.92 15.55
N ASN A 109 26.73 19.49 16.14
CA ASN A 109 27.16 19.87 17.49
C ASN A 109 28.49 20.65 17.49
N LEU A 110 28.75 21.41 16.42
CA LEU A 110 29.96 22.24 16.30
C LEU A 110 30.00 23.43 17.27
N GLY A 111 28.83 23.84 17.77
CA GLY A 111 28.65 24.98 18.66
C GLY A 111 28.97 26.34 18.02
N GLY A 112 28.86 27.42 18.80
CA GLY A 112 29.28 28.77 18.39
C GLY A 112 28.62 29.28 17.11
N ASN A 113 27.33 29.00 16.93
CA ASN A 113 26.55 29.35 15.74
C ASN A 113 27.16 28.90 14.40
N THR A 114 27.88 27.77 14.41
CA THR A 114 28.53 27.24 13.21
C THR A 114 27.60 26.31 12.43
N ASN A 115 27.35 26.65 11.17
CA ASN A 115 26.58 25.81 10.25
C ASN A 115 27.47 24.69 9.69
N LEU A 116 26.89 23.53 9.48
CA LEU A 116 27.52 22.40 8.83
C LEU A 116 26.94 22.24 7.42
N ALA A 117 27.78 22.39 6.39
CA ALA A 117 27.40 22.07 5.02
C ALA A 117 27.62 20.56 4.78
N VAL A 118 26.61 19.90 4.21
CA VAL A 118 26.66 18.46 3.91
C VAL A 118 26.14 18.19 2.51
N HIS A 119 26.73 17.21 1.83
CA HIS A 119 26.18 16.58 0.63
C HIS A 119 26.31 15.07 0.79
N CYS A 120 25.19 14.38 0.91
CA CYS A 120 25.16 12.95 1.21
C CYS A 120 24.61 12.15 0.05
N PHE A 121 25.23 11.02 -0.25
CA PHE A 121 24.80 10.13 -1.32
C PHE A 121 25.13 8.68 -0.99
N SER A 122 24.36 7.77 -1.57
CA SER A 122 24.71 6.35 -1.62
C SER A 122 25.13 6.00 -3.05
N PRO A 123 26.28 5.34 -3.26
CA PRO A 123 26.68 4.90 -4.59
C PRO A 123 25.68 3.93 -5.23
N GLN A 124 24.97 3.15 -4.42
CA GLN A 124 24.07 2.09 -4.89
C GLN A 124 22.59 2.47 -4.85
N VAL A 125 22.20 3.41 -3.98
CA VAL A 125 20.77 3.69 -3.70
C VAL A 125 20.31 5.01 -4.31
N LYS A 126 20.77 6.14 -3.77
CA LYS A 126 20.27 7.47 -4.13
C LYS A 126 21.17 8.58 -3.60
N ASP A 127 21.28 9.66 -4.37
CA ASP A 127 21.81 10.95 -3.90
C ASP A 127 20.74 11.71 -3.08
N LEU A 128 21.09 12.10 -1.85
CA LEU A 128 20.22 12.84 -0.94
C LEU A 128 20.35 14.36 -1.13
N GLY A 129 21.38 14.81 -1.83
CA GLY A 129 21.65 16.18 -2.18
C GLY A 129 22.37 16.97 -1.09
N SER A 130 22.54 18.27 -1.37
CA SER A 130 23.22 19.20 -0.47
C SER A 130 22.26 19.89 0.49
N ARG A 131 22.69 20.05 1.74
CA ARG A 131 21.95 20.72 2.82
C ARG A 131 22.92 21.54 3.67
N VAL A 132 22.38 22.53 4.39
CA VAL A 132 23.09 23.19 5.49
C VAL A 132 22.33 22.87 6.76
N ILE A 133 23.01 22.26 7.74
CA ILE A 133 22.46 21.92 9.04
C ILE A 133 22.82 23.06 10.00
N LEU A 134 21.81 23.70 10.58
CA LEU A 134 21.99 24.78 11.54
C LEU A 134 22.54 24.25 12.87
N PRO A 135 23.05 25.12 13.76
CA PRO A 135 23.63 24.71 15.03
C PRO A 135 22.56 24.05 15.91
N GLY A 136 22.82 22.83 16.38
CA GLY A 136 21.88 22.05 17.21
C GLY A 136 20.79 21.32 16.42
N ASP A 137 20.63 21.58 15.13
CA ASP A 137 19.70 20.87 14.25
C ASP A 137 20.32 19.57 13.71
N ASP A 138 19.48 18.77 13.07
CA ASP A 138 19.86 17.54 12.39
C ASP A 138 19.37 17.47 10.95
N PHE A 139 20.07 16.66 10.16
CA PHE A 139 19.61 16.15 8.87
C PHE A 139 19.50 14.64 8.96
N HIS A 140 18.32 14.09 8.67
CA HIS A 140 18.10 12.66 8.69
C HIS A 140 17.42 12.14 7.42
N TRP A 141 17.59 10.85 7.18
CA TRP A 141 16.94 10.13 6.10
C TRP A 141 16.69 8.68 6.49
N GLU A 142 15.63 8.12 5.91
CA GLU A 142 15.25 6.72 6.07
C GLU A 142 15.44 5.97 4.74
N PHE A 143 15.87 4.72 4.83
CA PHE A 143 15.98 3.83 3.68
C PHE A 143 15.75 2.38 4.10
N GLY A 144 15.28 1.56 3.13
CA GLY A 144 15.14 0.12 3.28
C GLY A 144 16.30 -0.63 2.63
N ILE A 145 16.64 -1.80 3.18
CA ILE A 145 17.63 -2.72 2.62
C ILE A 145 16.90 -3.90 1.98
N ASN A 146 17.13 -4.09 0.67
CA ASN A 146 16.56 -5.22 -0.06
C ASN A 146 17.36 -6.49 0.21
N ILE A 147 16.69 -7.66 0.15
CA ILE A 147 17.33 -8.97 0.32
C ILE A 147 18.46 -9.12 -0.71
N GLY A 148 19.67 -9.43 -0.23
CA GLY A 148 20.86 -9.62 -1.08
C GLY A 148 21.59 -8.34 -1.48
N THR A 149 21.16 -7.17 -0.97
CA THR A 149 21.86 -5.89 -1.15
C THR A 149 22.46 -5.40 0.17
N THR A 150 23.42 -4.49 0.09
CA THR A 150 23.93 -3.76 1.26
C THR A 150 23.78 -2.26 1.06
N ALA A 151 23.49 -1.52 2.12
CA ALA A 151 23.38 -0.08 2.07
C ALA A 151 24.62 0.62 2.63
N GLU A 152 25.15 1.57 1.86
CA GLU A 152 26.24 2.45 2.25
C GLU A 152 25.89 3.90 1.88
N TYR A 153 26.18 4.84 2.78
CA TYR A 153 26.01 6.27 2.57
C TYR A 153 27.27 7.03 2.96
N GLU A 154 27.77 7.81 2.00
CA GLU A 154 28.88 8.74 2.17
C GLU A 154 28.34 10.18 2.23
N CYS A 155 29.02 11.03 2.99
CA CYS A 155 28.71 12.45 3.05
C CYS A 155 29.98 13.27 2.94
N ASP A 156 30.00 14.19 1.97
CA ASP A 156 30.92 15.32 1.97
C ASP A 156 30.43 16.33 3.00
N MET A 157 31.27 16.63 3.99
CA MET A 157 30.94 17.56 5.07
C MET A 157 31.97 18.66 5.16
N GLY A 158 31.53 19.86 5.52
CA GLY A 158 32.43 20.97 5.75
C GLY A 158 31.86 22.06 6.65
N TYR A 159 32.76 22.68 7.41
CA TYR A 159 32.50 23.88 8.18
C TYR A 159 33.78 24.71 8.28
N GLY A 160 33.66 26.04 8.15
CA GLY A 160 34.82 26.93 8.09
C GLY A 160 35.79 26.53 6.96
N ASN A 161 37.02 26.19 7.31
CA ASN A 161 38.07 25.74 6.39
C ASN A 161 38.25 24.21 6.36
N LYS A 162 37.45 23.45 7.11
CA LYS A 162 37.51 21.98 7.11
C LYS A 162 36.52 21.42 6.11
N GLN A 163 36.98 20.45 5.32
CA GLN A 163 36.14 19.69 4.41
C GLN A 163 36.66 18.26 4.31
N LYS A 164 35.77 17.28 4.43
CA LYS A 164 36.14 15.86 4.32
C LYS A 164 34.92 15.00 4.00
N ARG A 165 35.17 13.89 3.32
CA ARG A 165 34.18 12.84 3.07
C ARG A 165 34.21 11.79 4.15
N PHE A 166 33.04 11.37 4.63
CA PHE A 166 32.90 10.33 5.65
C PHE A 166 31.90 9.27 5.21
N LEU A 167 32.21 8.00 5.49
CA LEU A 167 31.27 6.88 5.34
C LEU A 167 30.37 6.83 6.59
N VAL A 168 29.28 7.60 6.55
CA VAL A 168 28.36 7.81 7.67
C VAL A 168 27.55 6.56 7.96
N PHE A 169 27.17 5.78 6.96
CA PHE A 169 26.50 4.51 7.19
C PHE A 169 27.10 3.41 6.32
N ALA A 170 27.34 2.26 6.94
CA ALA A 170 27.59 1.03 6.23
C ALA A 170 26.90 -0.11 6.97
N GLU A 171 25.96 -0.79 6.32
CA GLU A 171 25.14 -1.83 6.97
C GLU A 171 26.00 -2.87 7.70
N ARG A 172 27.04 -3.40 7.04
CA ARG A 172 27.93 -4.41 7.64
C ARG A 172 28.62 -3.94 8.91
N ARG A 173 28.88 -2.63 9.01
CA ARG A 173 29.51 -2.01 10.16
C ARG A 173 28.47 -1.69 11.24
N ASP A 174 27.36 -1.07 10.86
CA ASP A 174 26.49 -0.33 11.77
C ASP A 174 25.19 -1.05 12.15
N ALA A 175 24.77 -2.07 11.39
CA ALA A 175 23.48 -2.73 11.59
C ALA A 175 23.28 -3.30 13.01
N LEU A 176 24.37 -3.72 13.67
CA LEU A 176 24.36 -4.25 15.03
C LEU A 176 24.81 -3.24 16.10
N ARG A 177 25.28 -2.06 15.71
CA ARG A 177 25.82 -1.02 16.62
C ARG A 177 24.78 0.05 16.90
N CYS A 178 23.95 0.33 15.90
CA CYS A 178 22.88 1.29 16.00
C CYS A 178 21.70 0.73 16.79
N GLY A 179 21.00 1.59 17.52
CA GLY A 179 19.90 1.19 18.37
C GLY A 179 18.55 1.29 17.67
N ASN A 180 17.77 0.20 17.66
CA ASN A 180 16.40 0.18 17.14
C ASN A 180 16.31 0.71 15.70
N GLN A 181 17.28 0.33 14.85
CA GLN A 181 17.38 0.77 13.45
C GLN A 181 17.62 2.28 13.28
N LYS A 182 17.98 3.00 14.35
CA LYS A 182 18.32 4.42 14.32
C LYS A 182 19.80 4.61 14.61
N CYS A 183 20.49 5.26 13.69
CA CYS A 183 21.91 5.58 13.80
C CYS A 183 22.08 7.07 14.05
N TYR A 184 22.51 7.44 15.24
CA TYR A 184 22.73 8.83 15.61
C TYR A 184 24.21 9.21 15.45
N TRP A 185 24.49 10.03 14.45
CA TRP A 185 25.80 10.64 14.26
C TRP A 185 25.81 12.06 14.79
N ARG A 186 26.84 12.38 15.56
CA ARG A 186 27.10 13.72 16.07
C ARG A 186 28.39 14.25 15.48
N VAL A 187 28.32 15.46 14.93
CA VAL A 187 29.44 16.13 14.29
C VAL A 187 30.00 17.18 15.25
N ASP A 188 31.19 16.90 15.80
CA ASP A 188 31.90 17.77 16.73
C ASP A 188 33.12 18.41 16.03
N ARG A 189 33.79 19.37 16.68
CA ARG A 189 34.92 20.11 16.06
C ARG A 189 36.15 19.24 15.77
N ASP A 190 36.31 18.14 16.49
CA ASP A 190 37.45 17.25 16.40
C ASP A 190 37.14 15.95 15.63
N GLY A 191 35.87 15.65 15.35
CA GLY A 191 35.49 14.50 14.54
C GLY A 191 34.01 14.16 14.53
N LEU A 192 33.71 12.98 14.01
CA LEU A 192 32.38 12.41 13.95
C LEU A 192 32.26 11.28 14.97
N TYR A 193 31.16 11.31 15.71
CA TYR A 193 30.85 10.36 16.77
C TYR A 193 29.57 9.60 16.40
N LEU A 194 29.57 8.28 16.62
CA LEU A 194 28.39 7.44 16.50
C LEU A 194 27.95 7.06 17.91
N TYR A 195 26.66 7.20 18.20
CA TYR A 195 26.07 6.59 19.40
C TYR A 195 25.97 5.07 19.21
N ILE A 196 26.65 4.32 20.09
CA ILE A 196 26.68 2.85 20.06
C ILE A 196 25.77 2.33 21.17
N LYS A 197 24.72 1.58 20.80
CA LYS A 197 23.69 1.12 21.74
C LYS A 197 24.25 0.22 22.84
N GLU A 198 25.23 -0.62 22.52
CA GLU A 198 25.82 -1.56 23.47
C GLU A 198 26.63 -0.84 24.57
N VAL A 199 27.22 0.31 24.22
CA VAL A 199 28.02 1.12 25.15
C VAL A 199 27.16 2.18 25.84
N ASP A 200 26.02 2.53 25.24
CA ASP A 200 25.15 3.64 25.66
C ASP A 200 25.87 4.99 25.66
N ASP A 201 26.77 5.21 24.69
CA ASP A 201 27.54 6.44 24.57
C ASP A 201 27.97 6.76 23.12
N TYR A 202 28.32 8.02 22.88
CA TYR A 202 28.92 8.51 21.64
C TYR A 202 30.40 8.17 21.57
N GLN A 203 30.78 7.35 20.60
CA GLN A 203 32.17 6.94 20.38
C GLN A 203 32.71 7.58 19.10
N LYS A 204 33.90 8.19 19.18
CA LYS A 204 34.55 8.81 18.02
C LYS A 204 34.88 7.75 16.97
N GLN A 205 34.44 7.97 15.73
CA GLN A 205 34.68 7.06 14.61
C GLN A 205 35.66 7.63 13.61
N PHE A 206 35.60 8.96 13.40
CA PHE A 206 36.43 9.64 12.43
C PHE A 206 36.96 10.94 13.01
N SER A 207 38.21 11.27 12.71
CA SER A 207 38.74 12.63 12.89
C SER A 207 38.53 13.44 11.62
N TRP A 208 38.39 14.76 11.76
CA TRP A 208 38.52 15.67 10.61
C TRP A 208 39.87 15.53 9.92
#